data_AF-A0A8T2I6J4-F1
#
_entry.id   AF-A0A8T2I6J4-F1
#
_cell.length_a   1.000
_cell.length_b   1.000
_cell.length_c   1.000
_cell.angle_alpha   90.00
_cell.angle_beta   90.00
_cell.angle_gamma   90.00
#
_symmetry.space_group_name_H-M   'P 1'
#
loop_
_entity.id
_entity.type
_entity.pdbx_description
1 polymer ?
#
loop_
_entity_poly.entity_id
_entity_poly.type
_entity_poly.pdbx_seq_one_letter_code
_entity_poly.pdbx_strand_id
1 'polypeptide(L)'
;MNPTFSDCYFIHLILVTVAFFLQITKARPTPSTMTQEKINFKVAVFSAVEYVVEFLQTPLSSAFSEVKFFQARLDHDTASLVKGYDAVCLFVNDVCDAETIDTLADNGVRFIAMRCAGYDRIDVAAAQKRGIRVVRVPTYSPRSVAEMALTLIMAASRNLRPAIQKVSIGNYQLSGLVGLEVSGKTYGIVGTGNIGIELIKLLKGFEGRILAYDIYESEEAKAHGAQYVDLDTLLKESDIVSLHTPLLPTTRHIINKEKLQLMKQHAILINVSRGGLIDTKALMESLQLGDDANSSSGGKLAAVALDVYDKEESLFFEDFTRFPANERMKKWDNAFTVLKSLPQVLITPHIAFLTQEALGNIADTTVENLHQCALGMNLANEVKPPSH
;
A
#
# COMPACT_ATOMS: atom_id res chain seq x y z
N MET A 1 -55.66 13.85 24.98
CA MET A 1 -54.24 14.23 24.85
C MET A 1 -53.64 13.28 23.82
N ASN A 2 -53.58 13.70 22.56
CA ASN A 2 -53.04 12.90 21.46
C ASN A 2 -51.51 13.05 21.46
N PRO A 3 -50.74 11.96 21.35
CA PRO A 3 -49.30 12.05 21.23
C PRO A 3 -48.96 12.70 19.90
N THR A 4 -48.07 13.69 19.96
CA THR A 4 -47.64 14.49 18.81
C THR A 4 -46.79 13.66 17.85
N PHE A 5 -46.96 13.94 16.55
CA PHE A 5 -46.29 13.34 15.39
C PHE A 5 -44.75 13.19 15.47
N SER A 6 -44.10 13.83 16.45
CA SER A 6 -42.64 13.80 16.65
C SER A 6 -42.13 12.50 17.28
N ASP A 7 -42.93 11.81 18.11
CA ASP A 7 -42.47 10.62 18.85
C ASP A 7 -42.42 9.38 17.96
N CYS A 8 -43.23 9.32 16.90
CA CYS A 8 -43.20 8.23 15.93
C CYS A 8 -41.96 8.30 15.01
N TYR A 9 -41.46 9.49 14.67
CA TYR A 9 -40.28 9.64 13.82
C TYR A 9 -38.99 9.22 14.53
N PHE A 10 -38.87 9.49 15.83
CA PHE A 10 -37.68 9.13 16.61
C PHE A 10 -37.55 7.61 16.77
N ILE A 11 -38.67 6.91 16.98
CA ILE A 11 -38.69 5.44 17.07
C ILE A 11 -38.44 4.80 15.71
N HIS A 12 -38.94 5.39 14.61
CA HIS A 12 -38.67 4.91 13.26
C HIS A 12 -37.20 5.10 12.86
N LEU A 13 -36.57 6.22 13.22
CA LEU A 13 -35.16 6.48 12.91
C LEU A 13 -34.22 5.54 13.69
N ILE A 14 -34.54 5.22 14.94
CA ILE A 14 -33.77 4.26 15.75
C ILE A 14 -33.94 2.83 15.20
N LEU A 15 -35.15 2.41 14.83
CA LEU A 15 -35.39 1.08 14.24
C LEU A 15 -34.73 0.91 12.87
N VAL A 16 -34.73 1.95 12.03
CA VAL A 16 -34.01 1.92 10.74
C VAL A 16 -32.49 1.89 10.95
N THR A 17 -31.96 2.60 11.95
CA THR A 17 -30.52 2.58 12.26
C THR A 17 -30.06 1.24 12.82
N VAL A 18 -30.86 0.60 13.68
CA VAL A 18 -30.57 -0.74 14.22
C VAL A 18 -30.73 -1.84 13.16
N ALA A 19 -31.73 -1.72 12.27
CA ALA A 19 -31.90 -2.63 11.14
C ALA A 19 -30.78 -2.48 10.10
N PHE A 20 -30.26 -1.28 9.89
CA PHE A 20 -29.10 -1.03 9.01
C PHE A 20 -27.81 -1.58 9.63
N PHE A 21 -27.62 -1.46 10.95
CA PHE A 21 -26.48 -2.08 11.66
C PHE A 21 -26.54 -3.62 11.62
N LEU A 22 -27.72 -4.23 11.73
CA LEU A 22 -27.91 -5.68 11.61
C LEU A 22 -27.80 -6.20 10.17
N GLN A 23 -28.01 -5.35 9.16
CA GLN A 23 -27.78 -5.71 7.74
C GLN A 23 -26.32 -5.57 7.29
N ILE A 24 -25.52 -4.74 7.98
CA ILE A 24 -24.07 -4.64 7.74
C ILE A 24 -23.31 -5.83 8.37
N THR A 25 -23.91 -6.54 9.32
CA THR A 25 -23.43 -7.86 9.77
C THR A 25 -23.98 -8.99 8.92
N LYS A 26 -23.96 -8.85 7.58
CA LYS A 26 -23.98 -10.04 6.71
C LYS A 26 -22.68 -10.79 6.96
N ALA A 27 -22.76 -11.70 7.93
CA ALA A 27 -21.78 -12.72 8.17
C ALA A 27 -21.29 -13.26 6.83
N ARG A 28 -19.96 -13.33 6.65
CA ARG A 28 -19.36 -14.19 5.64
C ARG A 28 -20.09 -15.54 5.70
N PRO A 29 -20.38 -16.19 4.56
CA PRO A 29 -20.85 -17.56 4.60
C PRO A 29 -19.89 -18.34 5.51
N THR A 30 -20.41 -18.83 6.64
CA THR A 30 -19.67 -19.73 7.50
C THR A 30 -19.24 -20.89 6.61
N PRO A 31 -17.95 -21.28 6.60
CA PRO A 31 -17.55 -22.48 5.90
C PRO A 31 -18.43 -23.61 6.45
N SER A 32 -19.03 -24.37 5.55
CA SER A 32 -19.77 -25.58 5.87
C SER A 32 -19.04 -26.34 6.98
N THR A 33 -19.74 -26.62 8.09
CA THR A 33 -19.25 -27.43 9.20
C THR A 33 -18.99 -28.86 8.75
N MET A 34 -17.87 -29.05 8.06
CA MET A 34 -17.08 -30.26 8.00
C MET A 34 -15.84 -29.91 8.83
N THR A 35 -15.68 -30.53 10.00
CA THR A 35 -14.44 -30.44 10.77
C THR A 35 -13.31 -31.03 9.93
N GLN A 36 -12.65 -30.21 9.11
CA GLN A 36 -11.35 -30.56 8.55
C GLN A 36 -10.40 -30.73 9.74
N GLU A 37 -9.81 -31.92 9.87
CA GLU A 37 -8.73 -32.12 10.82
C GLU A 37 -7.62 -31.09 10.51
N LYS A 38 -7.19 -30.39 11.56
CA LYS A 38 -6.09 -29.43 11.42
C LYS A 38 -4.83 -30.16 10.97
N ILE A 39 -4.10 -29.55 10.06
CA ILE A 39 -2.83 -30.09 9.61
C ILE A 39 -1.82 -29.97 10.75
N ASN A 40 -1.12 -31.06 11.08
CA ASN A 40 -0.01 -31.05 12.03
C ASN A 40 1.19 -30.27 11.45
N PHE A 41 1.14 -28.96 11.60
CA PHE A 41 2.08 -28.00 11.04
C PHE A 41 2.04 -26.74 11.91
N LYS A 42 3.20 -26.24 12.30
CA LYS A 42 3.32 -25.15 13.29
C LYS A 42 3.81 -23.86 12.63
N VAL A 43 3.07 -22.77 12.82
CA VAL A 43 3.34 -21.49 12.15
C VAL A 43 3.61 -20.38 13.18
N ALA A 44 4.75 -19.69 13.03
CA ALA A 44 5.08 -18.49 13.78
C ALA A 44 4.85 -17.23 12.92
N VAL A 45 3.94 -16.36 13.33
CA VAL A 45 3.61 -15.10 12.65
C VAL A 45 4.32 -13.95 13.36
N PHE A 46 5.22 -13.25 12.67
CA PHE A 46 5.95 -12.08 13.21
C PHE A 46 5.31 -10.77 12.75
N SER A 47 5.69 -9.65 13.36
CA SER A 47 5.11 -8.33 13.11
C SER A 47 3.57 -8.36 13.22
N ALA A 48 3.05 -9.15 14.16
CA ALA A 48 1.63 -9.40 14.35
C ALA A 48 0.97 -8.29 15.18
N VAL A 49 0.80 -7.13 14.55
CA VAL A 49 0.01 -6.01 15.10
C VAL A 49 -1.49 -6.36 15.08
N GLU A 50 -2.32 -5.54 15.71
CA GLU A 50 -3.74 -5.81 15.97
C GLU A 50 -4.52 -6.25 14.72
N TYR A 51 -4.47 -5.48 13.63
CA TYR A 51 -5.18 -5.84 12.39
C TYR A 51 -4.65 -7.15 11.77
N VAL A 52 -3.37 -7.49 11.95
CA VAL A 52 -2.81 -8.74 11.43
C VAL A 52 -3.42 -9.92 12.17
N VAL A 53 -3.53 -9.81 13.50
CA VAL A 53 -4.16 -10.83 14.34
C VAL A 53 -5.64 -10.99 13.98
N GLU A 54 -6.36 -9.88 13.85
CA GLU A 54 -7.79 -9.88 13.48
C GLU A 54 -8.06 -10.68 12.19
N PHE A 55 -7.25 -10.46 11.15
CA PHE A 55 -7.47 -11.10 9.84
C PHE A 55 -6.84 -12.49 9.69
N LEU A 56 -5.73 -12.79 10.38
CA LEU A 56 -5.02 -14.06 10.22
C LEU A 56 -5.32 -15.11 11.30
N GLN A 57 -5.75 -14.71 12.49
CA GLN A 57 -5.90 -15.65 13.61
C GLN A 57 -6.90 -16.75 13.29
N THR A 58 -8.12 -16.40 12.87
CA THR A 58 -9.16 -17.39 12.58
C THR A 58 -8.79 -18.29 11.39
N PRO A 59 -8.39 -17.76 10.21
CA PRO A 59 -8.03 -18.61 9.07
C PRO A 59 -6.86 -19.56 9.35
N LEU A 60 -5.76 -19.07 9.94
CA LEU A 60 -4.59 -19.91 10.24
C LEU A 60 -4.89 -20.93 11.34
N SER A 61 -5.52 -20.51 12.45
CA SER A 61 -5.77 -21.42 13.58
C SER A 61 -6.82 -22.48 13.27
N SER A 62 -7.63 -22.27 12.22
CA SER A 62 -8.58 -23.26 11.71
C SER A 62 -7.89 -24.32 10.84
N ALA A 63 -6.81 -23.96 10.15
CA ALA A 63 -6.08 -24.85 9.24
C ALA A 63 -4.93 -25.63 9.90
N PHE A 64 -4.24 -25.04 10.88
CA PHE A 64 -2.97 -25.56 11.41
C PHE A 64 -3.03 -25.89 12.90
N SER A 65 -2.29 -26.91 13.31
CA SER A 65 -2.29 -27.44 14.68
C SER A 65 -1.79 -26.43 15.72
N GLU A 66 -0.82 -25.59 15.36
CA GLU A 66 -0.29 -24.55 16.24
C GLU A 66 0.02 -23.29 15.44
N VAL A 67 -0.50 -22.14 15.89
CA VAL A 67 -0.21 -20.83 15.31
C VAL A 67 0.10 -19.87 16.44
N LYS A 68 1.27 -19.21 16.37
CA LYS A 68 1.69 -18.24 17.37
C LYS A 68 1.93 -16.88 16.72
N PHE A 69 1.37 -15.85 17.32
CA PHE A 69 1.54 -14.46 16.88
C PHE A 69 2.54 -13.74 17.81
N PHE A 70 3.61 -13.22 17.22
CA PHE A 70 4.63 -12.42 17.87
C PHE A 70 4.48 -10.97 17.41
N GLN A 71 4.33 -10.04 18.36
CA GLN A 71 4.31 -8.61 18.06
C GLN A 71 5.70 -8.11 17.59
N ALA A 72 6.77 -8.77 18.02
CA ALA A 72 8.12 -8.47 17.59
C ALA A 72 8.29 -8.67 16.08
N ARG A 73 9.12 -7.83 15.47
CA ARG A 73 9.61 -8.05 14.10
C ARG A 73 10.56 -9.24 14.08
N LEU A 74 10.63 -9.95 12.97
CA LEU A 74 11.71 -10.90 12.75
C LEU A 74 12.97 -10.13 12.35
N ASP A 75 14.05 -10.39 13.08
CA ASP A 75 15.43 -10.00 12.78
C ASP A 75 16.37 -11.02 13.43
N HIS A 76 17.67 -10.78 13.35
CA HIS A 76 18.70 -11.61 13.99
C HIS A 76 18.41 -11.89 15.47
N ASP A 77 17.98 -10.88 16.24
CA ASP A 77 17.84 -10.98 17.69
C ASP A 77 16.58 -11.77 18.09
N THR A 78 15.54 -11.73 17.26
CA THR A 78 14.28 -12.42 17.51
C THR A 78 14.14 -13.76 16.78
N ALA A 79 15.06 -14.08 15.86
CA ALA A 79 15.03 -15.31 15.07
C ALA A 79 14.98 -16.59 15.92
N SER A 80 15.56 -16.58 17.12
CA SER A 80 15.55 -17.72 18.05
C SER A 80 14.14 -18.11 18.55
N LEU A 81 13.15 -17.21 18.43
CA LEU A 81 11.76 -17.47 18.84
C LEU A 81 11.05 -18.54 17.99
N VAL A 82 11.63 -18.92 16.85
CA VAL A 82 11.05 -19.88 15.90
C VAL A 82 11.27 -21.35 16.26
N LYS A 83 11.96 -21.63 17.37
CA LYS A 83 12.27 -22.99 17.80
C LYS A 83 11.02 -23.86 17.88
N GLY A 84 11.00 -24.92 17.08
CA GLY A 84 9.90 -25.88 17.04
C GLY A 84 8.73 -25.49 16.14
N TYR A 85 8.87 -24.45 15.31
CA TYR A 85 7.92 -24.11 14.25
C TYR A 85 8.39 -24.63 12.88
N ASP A 86 7.46 -25.08 12.05
CA ASP A 86 7.75 -25.56 10.69
C ASP A 86 7.91 -24.41 9.69
N ALA A 87 7.18 -23.32 9.92
CA ALA A 87 7.12 -22.17 9.03
C ALA A 87 7.05 -20.85 9.80
N VAL A 88 7.56 -19.80 9.16
CA VAL A 88 7.35 -18.41 9.60
C VAL A 88 6.48 -17.64 8.61
N CYS A 89 5.60 -16.79 9.11
CA CYS A 89 4.79 -15.87 8.32
C CYS A 89 5.23 -14.43 8.57
N LEU A 90 5.76 -13.78 7.53
CA LEU A 90 6.49 -12.52 7.60
C LEU A 90 5.86 -11.43 6.73
N PHE A 91 6.18 -10.18 7.00
CA PHE A 91 5.75 -8.99 6.27
C PHE A 91 6.93 -8.17 5.75
N VAL A 92 6.64 -7.09 5.01
CA VAL A 92 7.64 -6.29 4.29
C VAL A 92 8.74 -5.69 5.16
N ASN A 93 8.52 -5.53 6.47
CA ASN A 93 9.49 -4.93 7.38
C ASN A 93 10.34 -5.93 8.17
N ASP A 94 9.96 -7.21 8.14
CA ASP A 94 10.76 -8.28 8.73
C ASP A 94 12.06 -8.45 7.94
N VAL A 95 13.17 -8.70 8.64
CA VAL A 95 14.51 -8.86 8.03
C VAL A 95 14.86 -10.34 8.07
N CYS A 96 15.08 -10.92 6.89
CA CYS A 96 15.41 -12.34 6.74
C CYS A 96 16.63 -12.47 5.82
N ASP A 97 17.75 -11.94 6.29
CA ASP A 97 19.06 -12.06 5.65
C ASP A 97 19.67 -13.45 5.86
N ALA A 98 20.86 -13.68 5.30
CA ALA A 98 21.53 -14.99 5.37
C ALA A 98 21.73 -15.49 6.82
N GLU A 99 22.07 -14.61 7.75
CA GLU A 99 22.30 -14.98 9.16
C GLU A 99 20.98 -15.35 9.87
N THR A 100 19.93 -14.58 9.62
CA THR A 100 18.58 -14.89 10.10
C THR A 100 18.12 -16.23 9.53
N ILE A 101 18.31 -16.46 8.23
CA ILE A 101 17.95 -17.71 7.54
C ILE A 101 18.68 -18.92 8.12
N ASP A 102 19.97 -18.78 8.42
CA ASP A 102 20.75 -19.83 9.08
C ASP A 102 20.13 -20.21 10.42
N THR A 103 19.78 -19.21 11.23
CA THR A 103 19.09 -19.40 12.52
C THR A 103 17.72 -20.07 12.35
N LEU A 104 16.94 -19.67 11.34
CA LEU A 104 15.65 -20.30 11.03
C LEU A 104 15.83 -21.79 10.73
N ALA A 105 16.78 -22.12 9.83
CA ALA A 105 17.06 -23.49 9.42
C ALA A 105 17.56 -24.36 10.58
N ASP A 106 18.47 -23.83 11.42
CA ASP A 106 19.01 -24.54 12.59
C ASP A 106 17.93 -24.85 13.64
N ASN A 107 16.84 -24.06 13.65
CA ASN A 107 15.68 -24.27 14.52
C ASN A 107 14.56 -25.11 13.88
N GLY A 108 14.79 -25.65 12.67
CA GLY A 108 13.89 -26.58 12.00
C GLY A 108 12.83 -25.93 11.10
N VAL A 109 12.89 -24.62 10.86
CA VAL A 109 12.00 -23.94 9.91
C VAL A 109 12.34 -24.38 8.49
N ARG A 110 11.31 -24.76 7.73
CA ARG A 110 11.43 -25.23 6.34
C ARG A 110 10.80 -24.28 5.33
N PHE A 111 9.94 -23.37 5.80
CA PHE A 111 9.17 -22.49 4.93
C PHE A 111 9.10 -21.05 5.46
N ILE A 112 9.23 -20.09 4.56
CA ILE A 112 8.95 -18.67 4.80
C ILE A 112 7.74 -18.28 3.94
N ALA A 113 6.65 -17.86 4.58
CA ALA A 113 5.47 -17.33 3.91
C ALA A 113 5.40 -15.81 4.05
N MET A 114 5.54 -15.10 2.94
CA MET A 114 5.34 -13.66 2.88
C MET A 114 3.85 -13.36 2.70
N ARG A 115 3.24 -12.69 3.68
CA ARG A 115 1.85 -12.20 3.61
C ARG A 115 1.70 -10.92 2.76
N CYS A 116 2.58 -10.75 1.79
CA CYS A 116 2.65 -9.59 0.91
C CYS A 116 3.32 -9.98 -0.41
N ALA A 117 3.33 -9.03 -1.36
CA ALA A 117 3.96 -9.24 -2.66
C ALA A 117 5.47 -8.99 -2.64
N GLY A 118 5.95 -8.02 -1.84
CA GLY A 118 7.36 -7.66 -1.74
C GLY A 118 8.16 -8.68 -0.93
N TYR A 119 9.40 -8.96 -1.35
CA TYR A 119 10.31 -9.88 -0.68
C TYR A 119 11.76 -9.35 -0.67
N ASP A 120 11.91 -8.04 -0.81
CA ASP A 120 13.21 -7.36 -0.99
C ASP A 120 14.19 -7.58 0.18
N ARG A 121 13.68 -7.99 1.35
CA ARG A 121 14.43 -8.24 2.59
C ARG A 121 14.69 -9.71 2.90
N ILE A 122 14.40 -10.58 1.95
CA ILE A 122 14.67 -12.01 2.09
C ILE A 122 15.81 -12.37 1.16
N ASP A 123 16.87 -12.95 1.71
CA ASP A 123 17.91 -13.59 0.90
C ASP A 123 17.41 -14.94 0.40
N VAL A 124 16.64 -14.91 -0.70
CA VAL A 124 16.04 -16.12 -1.31
C VAL A 124 17.12 -17.13 -1.73
N ALA A 125 18.32 -16.67 -2.08
CA ALA A 125 19.43 -17.55 -2.45
C ALA A 125 20.00 -18.28 -1.23
N ALA A 126 20.17 -17.59 -0.10
CA ALA A 126 20.55 -18.22 1.16
C ALA A 126 19.46 -19.20 1.64
N ALA A 127 18.18 -18.81 1.54
CA ALA A 127 17.06 -19.67 1.91
C ALA A 127 17.10 -20.99 1.12
N GLN A 128 17.26 -20.91 -0.21
CA GLN A 128 17.37 -22.09 -1.06
C GLN A 128 18.57 -22.98 -0.67
N LYS A 129 19.75 -22.40 -0.39
CA LYS A 129 20.95 -23.15 0.03
C LYS A 129 20.73 -23.90 1.34
N ARG A 130 19.97 -23.32 2.26
CA ARG A 130 19.62 -23.93 3.55
C ARG A 130 18.39 -24.84 3.49
N GLY A 131 17.81 -25.04 2.29
CA GLY A 131 16.63 -25.89 2.09
C GLY A 131 15.31 -25.27 2.54
N ILE A 132 15.28 -23.95 2.78
CA ILE A 132 14.08 -23.20 3.11
C ILE A 132 13.42 -22.72 1.81
N ARG A 133 12.13 -23.02 1.65
CA ARG A 133 11.33 -22.55 0.51
C ARG A 133 10.59 -21.28 0.88
N VAL A 134 10.53 -20.33 -0.06
CA VAL A 134 9.89 -19.03 0.15
C VAL A 134 8.65 -18.93 -0.72
N VAL A 135 7.50 -18.63 -0.12
CA VAL A 135 6.23 -18.39 -0.82
C VAL A 135 5.71 -16.99 -0.52
N ARG A 136 4.94 -16.41 -1.43
CA ARG A 136 4.40 -15.04 -1.26
C ARG A 136 2.95 -14.89 -1.69
N VAL A 137 2.37 -13.72 -1.43
CA VAL A 137 1.07 -13.33 -2.00
C VAL A 137 1.32 -12.34 -3.14
N PRO A 138 1.46 -12.81 -4.41
CA PRO A 138 1.90 -11.95 -5.51
C PRO A 138 0.85 -10.90 -5.91
N THR A 139 -0.43 -11.20 -5.73
CA THR A 139 -1.54 -10.31 -6.06
C THR A 139 -2.69 -10.61 -5.10
N TYR A 140 -3.07 -9.62 -4.29
CA TYR A 140 -4.16 -9.72 -3.32
C TYR A 140 -5.35 -8.85 -3.71
N SER A 141 -5.11 -7.62 -4.17
CA SER A 141 -6.16 -6.74 -4.67
C SER A 141 -5.53 -5.57 -5.44
N PRO A 142 -5.31 -5.72 -6.76
CA PRO A 142 -4.92 -4.59 -7.62
C PRO A 142 -5.93 -3.45 -7.52
N ARG A 143 -7.21 -3.80 -7.33
CA ARG A 143 -8.32 -2.88 -7.21
C ARG A 143 -8.19 -1.95 -6.00
N SER A 144 -7.89 -2.48 -4.82
CA SER A 144 -7.73 -1.68 -3.59
C SER A 144 -6.65 -0.60 -3.76
N VAL A 145 -5.52 -0.97 -4.39
CA VAL A 145 -4.42 -0.02 -4.64
C VAL A 145 -4.80 1.03 -5.68
N ALA A 146 -5.52 0.63 -6.74
CA ALA A 146 -6.03 1.56 -7.75
C ALA A 146 -7.08 2.53 -7.18
N GLU A 147 -7.96 2.06 -6.30
CA GLU A 147 -8.93 2.90 -5.60
C GLU A 147 -8.25 3.89 -4.64
N MET A 148 -7.15 3.49 -3.99
CA MET A 148 -6.34 4.42 -3.23
C MET A 148 -5.69 5.49 -4.11
N ALA A 149 -5.13 5.12 -5.28
CA ALA A 149 -4.59 6.10 -6.22
C ALA A 149 -5.66 7.11 -6.66
N LEU A 150 -6.87 6.65 -7.00
CA LEU A 150 -7.99 7.52 -7.31
C LEU A 150 -8.38 8.40 -6.11
N THR A 151 -8.41 7.85 -4.90
CA THR A 151 -8.69 8.60 -3.68
C THR A 151 -7.68 9.73 -3.47
N LEU A 152 -6.40 9.45 -3.66
CA LEU A 152 -5.33 10.44 -3.59
C LEU A 152 -5.44 11.51 -4.69
N ILE A 153 -5.82 11.13 -5.92
CA ILE A 153 -6.12 12.08 -7.01
C ILE A 153 -7.25 13.04 -6.60
N MET A 154 -8.34 12.50 -6.06
CA MET A 154 -9.49 13.29 -5.64
C MET A 154 -9.16 14.20 -4.43
N ALA A 155 -8.42 13.68 -3.45
CA ALA A 155 -8.01 14.44 -2.27
C ALA A 155 -7.04 15.58 -2.65
N ALA A 156 -6.07 15.30 -3.53
CA ALA A 156 -5.11 16.28 -4.03
C ALA A 156 -5.80 17.37 -4.87
N SER A 157 -6.65 16.98 -5.83
CA SER A 157 -7.32 17.93 -6.72
C SER A 157 -8.25 18.91 -5.98
N ARG A 158 -8.75 18.53 -4.80
CA ARG A 158 -9.67 19.35 -4.00
C ARG A 158 -9.02 20.04 -2.80
N ASN A 159 -7.69 20.01 -2.67
CA ASN A 159 -6.97 20.54 -1.51
C ASN A 159 -7.55 20.02 -0.18
N LEU A 160 -7.93 18.74 -0.14
CA LEU A 160 -8.73 18.17 0.95
C LEU A 160 -7.99 18.23 2.29
N ARG A 161 -6.68 17.95 2.29
CA ARG A 161 -5.85 18.01 3.51
C ARG A 161 -5.84 19.43 4.12
N PRO A 162 -5.48 20.50 3.39
CA PRO A 162 -5.61 21.87 3.90
C PRO A 162 -7.03 22.23 4.35
N ALA A 163 -8.07 21.79 3.64
CA ALA A 163 -9.46 22.07 4.00
C ALA A 163 -9.83 21.46 5.37
N ILE A 164 -9.48 20.19 5.60
CA ILE A 164 -9.73 19.50 6.88
C ILE A 164 -8.96 20.17 8.02
N GLN A 165 -7.69 20.54 7.81
CA GLN A 165 -6.87 21.22 8.81
C GLN A 165 -7.47 22.57 9.22
N LYS A 166 -7.95 23.37 8.25
CA LYS A 166 -8.63 24.64 8.51
C LYS A 166 -9.86 24.47 9.39
N VAL A 167 -10.72 23.50 9.07
CA VAL A 167 -11.91 23.20 9.88
C VAL A 167 -11.54 22.80 11.31
N SER A 168 -10.50 21.99 11.50
CA SER A 168 -10.09 21.54 12.85
C SER A 168 -9.67 22.65 13.81
N ILE A 169 -9.31 23.83 13.28
CA ILE A 169 -8.92 25.00 14.08
C ILE A 169 -9.96 26.15 14.02
N GLY A 170 -11.16 25.88 13.49
CA GLY A 170 -12.22 26.87 13.35
C GLY A 170 -12.01 27.91 12.25
N ASN A 171 -11.09 27.67 11.30
CA ASN A 171 -10.91 28.51 10.12
C ASN A 171 -11.81 28.00 8.98
N TYR A 172 -12.79 28.81 8.56
CA TYR A 172 -13.73 28.46 7.48
C TYR A 172 -13.48 29.25 6.19
N GLN A 173 -12.36 29.96 6.08
CA GLN A 173 -12.03 30.74 4.88
C GLN A 173 -11.63 29.84 3.71
N LEU A 174 -12.18 30.14 2.53
CA LEU A 174 -11.96 29.36 1.30
C LEU A 174 -10.66 29.70 0.57
N SER A 175 -9.95 30.76 0.96
CA SER A 175 -8.72 31.21 0.31
C SER A 175 -7.68 30.08 0.24
N GLY A 176 -7.11 29.82 -0.94
CA GLY A 176 -6.16 28.71 -1.16
C GLY A 176 -6.78 27.32 -1.23
N LEU A 177 -8.12 27.18 -1.29
CA LEU A 177 -8.81 25.90 -1.45
C LEU A 177 -9.41 25.71 -2.85
N VAL A 178 -9.14 26.62 -3.79
CA VAL A 178 -9.58 26.46 -5.19
C VAL A 178 -8.94 25.19 -5.75
N GLY A 179 -9.78 24.21 -6.07
CA GLY A 179 -9.36 22.92 -6.59
C GLY A 179 -9.41 22.86 -8.11
N LEU A 180 -9.17 21.65 -8.61
CA LEU A 180 -9.26 21.28 -10.01
C LEU A 180 -10.38 20.27 -10.19
N GLU A 181 -11.16 20.44 -11.26
CA GLU A 181 -12.07 19.41 -11.72
C GLU A 181 -11.27 18.29 -12.40
N VAL A 182 -11.43 17.06 -11.91
CA VAL A 182 -10.72 15.89 -12.43
C VAL A 182 -11.28 15.44 -13.78
N SER A 183 -12.57 15.68 -14.05
CA SER A 183 -13.20 15.31 -15.31
C SER A 183 -12.57 16.02 -16.51
N GLY A 184 -12.49 15.30 -17.64
CA GLY A 184 -11.93 15.80 -18.89
C GLY A 184 -10.41 16.06 -18.88
N LYS A 185 -9.70 15.71 -17.80
CA LYS A 185 -8.25 15.89 -17.69
C LYS A 185 -7.47 14.81 -18.46
N THR A 186 -6.20 15.08 -18.71
CA THR A 186 -5.27 14.07 -19.27
C THR A 186 -4.58 13.33 -18.14
N TYR A 187 -4.76 12.01 -18.08
CA TYR A 187 -4.16 11.12 -17.11
C TYR A 187 -2.96 10.40 -17.73
N GLY A 188 -1.80 10.50 -17.12
CA GLY A 188 -0.60 9.77 -17.47
C GLY A 188 -0.36 8.59 -16.53
N ILE A 189 -0.47 7.37 -17.05
CA ILE A 189 -0.30 6.13 -16.28
C ILE A 189 1.07 5.54 -16.62
N VAL A 190 2.00 5.56 -15.66
CA VAL A 190 3.34 4.98 -15.81
C VAL A 190 3.34 3.58 -15.22
N GLY A 191 3.28 2.57 -16.08
CA GLY A 191 3.11 1.17 -15.73
C GLY A 191 1.68 0.70 -15.94
N THR A 192 1.49 -0.28 -16.82
CA THR A 192 0.19 -0.86 -17.18
C THR A 192 0.10 -2.34 -16.81
N GLY A 193 0.69 -2.71 -15.67
CA GLY A 193 0.41 -3.97 -15.00
C GLY A 193 -0.97 -4.00 -14.33
N ASN A 194 -1.21 -5.00 -13.48
CA ASN A 194 -2.52 -5.23 -12.84
C ASN A 194 -3.14 -3.98 -12.19
N ILE A 195 -2.35 -3.20 -11.43
CA ILE A 195 -2.85 -2.00 -10.73
C ILE A 195 -3.11 -0.86 -11.71
N GLY A 196 -2.21 -0.61 -12.65
CA GLY A 196 -2.35 0.46 -13.64
C GLY A 196 -3.58 0.26 -14.52
N ILE A 197 -3.85 -0.98 -14.94
CA ILE A 197 -5.06 -1.35 -15.69
C ILE A 197 -6.33 -1.07 -14.86
N GLU A 198 -6.37 -1.44 -13.58
CA GLU A 198 -7.52 -1.14 -12.72
C GLU A 198 -7.75 0.36 -12.54
N LEU A 199 -6.68 1.15 -12.44
CA LEU A 199 -6.81 2.60 -12.39
C LEU A 199 -7.33 3.17 -13.73
N ILE A 200 -6.89 2.65 -14.87
CA ILE A 200 -7.41 3.03 -16.20
C ILE A 200 -8.92 2.77 -16.27
N LYS A 201 -9.38 1.60 -15.81
CA LYS A 201 -10.82 1.25 -15.76
C LYS A 201 -11.61 2.24 -14.90
N LEU A 202 -11.07 2.64 -13.75
CA LEU A 202 -11.66 3.63 -12.86
C LEU A 202 -11.73 5.03 -13.51
N LEU A 203 -10.64 5.47 -14.12
CA LEU A 203 -10.52 6.81 -14.70
C LEU A 203 -11.35 7.00 -15.97
N LYS A 204 -11.72 5.92 -16.66
CA LYS A 204 -12.62 5.98 -17.83
C LYS A 204 -13.93 6.72 -17.52
N GLY A 205 -14.45 6.62 -16.30
CA GLY A 205 -15.68 7.31 -15.88
C GLY A 205 -15.56 8.83 -15.75
N PHE A 206 -14.35 9.39 -15.81
CA PHE A 206 -14.09 10.83 -15.71
C PHE A 206 -13.93 11.52 -17.08
N GLU A 207 -14.17 10.79 -18.18
CA GLU A 207 -14.29 11.35 -19.54
C GLU A 207 -13.06 12.14 -20.02
N GLY A 208 -11.88 11.80 -19.48
CA GLY A 208 -10.60 12.40 -19.86
C GLY A 208 -9.81 11.58 -20.88
N ARG A 209 -8.64 12.09 -21.25
CA ARG A 209 -7.68 11.35 -22.10
C ARG A 209 -6.76 10.51 -21.24
N ILE A 210 -6.55 9.25 -21.58
CA ILE A 210 -5.65 8.34 -20.86
C ILE A 210 -4.41 8.09 -21.72
N LEU A 211 -3.27 8.59 -21.25
CA LEU A 211 -1.94 8.28 -21.78
C LEU A 211 -1.30 7.19 -20.92
N ALA A 212 -0.62 6.24 -21.56
CA ALA A 212 0.08 5.16 -20.88
C ALA A 212 1.52 5.06 -21.35
N TYR A 213 2.40 4.69 -20.43
CA TYR A 213 3.77 4.30 -20.73
C TYR A 213 4.08 3.00 -19.99
N ASP A 214 4.52 1.99 -20.74
CA ASP A 214 5.08 0.76 -20.21
C ASP A 214 6.08 0.22 -21.25
N ILE A 215 7.07 -0.54 -20.79
CA ILE A 215 8.00 -1.25 -21.70
C ILE A 215 7.28 -2.36 -22.47
N TYR A 216 6.17 -2.87 -21.94
CA TYR A 216 5.29 -3.83 -22.60
C TYR A 216 3.87 -3.28 -22.65
N GLU A 217 3.39 -2.98 -23.85
CA GLU A 217 2.03 -2.47 -24.04
C GLU A 217 0.99 -3.56 -23.73
N SER A 218 0.00 -3.21 -22.91
CA SER A 218 -1.16 -4.05 -22.60
C SER A 218 -2.33 -3.76 -23.55
N GLU A 219 -2.79 -4.80 -24.25
CA GLU A 219 -4.00 -4.75 -25.07
C GLU A 219 -5.27 -4.49 -24.25
N GLU A 220 -5.32 -4.95 -23.00
CA GLU A 220 -6.43 -4.65 -22.08
C GLU A 220 -6.49 -3.15 -21.77
N ALA A 221 -5.34 -2.51 -21.52
CA ALA A 221 -5.30 -1.07 -21.31
C ALA A 221 -5.79 -0.30 -22.56
N LYS A 222 -5.38 -0.72 -23.77
CA LYS A 222 -5.86 -0.13 -25.04
C LYS A 222 -7.36 -0.29 -25.20
N ALA A 223 -7.91 -1.47 -24.89
CA ALA A 223 -9.34 -1.74 -24.95
C ALA A 223 -10.14 -0.84 -23.98
N HIS A 224 -9.52 -0.38 -22.90
CA HIS A 224 -10.10 0.60 -21.98
C HIS A 224 -9.83 2.07 -22.35
N GLY A 225 -9.22 2.34 -23.51
CA GLY A 225 -9.03 3.68 -24.07
C GLY A 225 -7.66 4.31 -23.79
N ALA A 226 -6.70 3.56 -23.26
CA ALA A 226 -5.35 4.05 -23.07
C ALA A 226 -4.60 4.20 -24.41
N GLN A 227 -3.91 5.32 -24.56
CA GLN A 227 -3.04 5.62 -25.69
C GLN A 227 -1.58 5.53 -25.24
N TYR A 228 -0.81 4.61 -25.82
CA TYR A 228 0.60 4.46 -25.48
C TYR A 228 1.43 5.56 -26.16
N VAL A 229 2.30 6.19 -25.37
CA VAL A 229 3.26 7.22 -25.80
C VAL A 229 4.57 7.03 -25.04
N ASP A 230 5.65 7.67 -25.48
CA ASP A 230 6.88 7.72 -24.69
C ASP A 230 6.69 8.52 -23.39
N LEU A 231 7.56 8.25 -22.41
CA LEU A 231 7.46 8.89 -21.08
C LEU A 231 7.51 10.42 -21.14
N ASP A 232 8.30 11.01 -22.05
CA ASP A 232 8.43 12.47 -22.11
C ASP A 232 7.15 13.11 -22.64
N THR A 233 6.56 12.51 -23.68
CA THR A 233 5.26 12.91 -24.20
C THR A 233 4.18 12.77 -23.12
N LEU A 234 4.15 11.65 -22.38
CA LEU A 234 3.22 11.43 -21.28
C LEU A 234 3.32 12.55 -20.24
N LEU A 235 4.53 12.87 -19.78
CA LEU A 235 4.75 13.90 -18.76
C LEU A 235 4.36 15.30 -19.26
N LYS A 236 4.68 15.64 -20.51
CA LYS A 236 4.34 16.94 -21.11
C LYS A 236 2.85 17.17 -21.31
N GLU A 237 2.08 16.11 -21.54
CA GLU A 237 0.66 16.21 -21.88
C GLU A 237 -0.28 15.95 -20.69
N SER A 238 0.19 15.26 -19.65
CA SER A 238 -0.65 14.84 -18.52
C SER A 238 -0.87 15.93 -17.47
N ASP A 239 -2.12 16.14 -17.09
CA ASP A 239 -2.51 16.95 -15.93
C ASP A 239 -2.28 16.20 -14.62
N ILE A 240 -2.46 14.88 -14.64
CA ILE A 240 -2.32 13.99 -13.49
C ILE A 240 -1.44 12.81 -13.92
N VAL A 241 -0.34 12.56 -13.22
CA VAL A 241 0.55 11.42 -13.47
C VAL A 241 0.50 10.47 -12.29
N SER A 242 0.29 9.18 -12.54
CA SER A 242 0.25 8.14 -11.50
C SER A 242 1.22 7.00 -11.81
N LEU A 243 2.03 6.64 -10.82
CA LEU A 243 3.08 5.63 -10.94
C LEU A 243 2.59 4.25 -10.46
N HIS A 244 2.72 3.24 -11.33
CA HIS A 244 2.29 1.84 -11.17
C HIS A 244 3.34 0.83 -11.67
N THR A 245 4.61 1.24 -11.71
CA THR A 245 5.74 0.43 -12.18
C THR A 245 6.56 -0.10 -10.99
N PRO A 246 7.16 -1.31 -11.05
CA PRO A 246 8.05 -1.81 -10.01
C PRO A 246 9.31 -0.94 -9.88
N LEU A 247 9.95 -0.99 -8.70
CA LEU A 247 11.28 -0.42 -8.50
C LEU A 247 12.36 -1.42 -8.94
N LEU A 248 13.07 -1.06 -10.00
CA LEU A 248 14.18 -1.78 -10.60
C LEU A 248 15.36 -0.82 -10.76
N PRO A 249 16.59 -1.29 -11.01
CA PRO A 249 17.71 -0.40 -11.33
C PRO A 249 17.40 0.56 -12.50
N THR A 250 16.59 0.12 -13.46
CA THR A 250 16.17 0.90 -14.63
C THR A 250 15.02 1.88 -14.37
N THR A 251 14.22 1.67 -13.32
CA THR A 251 13.09 2.55 -12.95
C THR A 251 13.37 3.37 -11.69
N ARG A 252 14.52 3.16 -11.04
CA ARG A 252 14.97 3.98 -9.92
C ARG A 252 15.12 5.43 -10.37
N HIS A 253 14.44 6.33 -9.66
CA HIS A 253 14.35 7.75 -10.00
C HIS A 253 13.88 7.98 -11.44
N ILE A 254 12.96 7.14 -11.96
CA ILE A 254 12.33 7.37 -13.26
C ILE A 254 11.68 8.76 -13.33
N ILE A 255 11.20 9.29 -12.20
CA ILE A 255 10.84 10.70 -12.03
C ILE A 255 11.99 11.43 -11.33
N ASN A 256 12.95 11.89 -12.12
CA ASN A 256 14.10 12.69 -11.68
C ASN A 256 13.89 14.19 -11.96
N LYS A 257 14.93 15.00 -11.74
CA LYS A 257 14.91 16.45 -11.98
C LYS A 257 14.50 16.80 -13.40
N GLU A 258 15.06 16.14 -14.41
CA GLU A 258 14.74 16.40 -15.81
C GLU A 258 13.28 16.08 -16.12
N LYS A 259 12.78 14.93 -15.65
CA LYS A 259 11.38 14.51 -15.86
C LYS A 259 10.38 15.40 -15.16
N LEU A 260 10.68 15.86 -13.94
CA LEU A 260 9.83 16.83 -13.23
C LEU A 260 9.68 18.14 -14.01
N GLN A 261 10.74 18.60 -14.70
CA GLN A 261 10.67 19.80 -15.53
C GLN A 261 9.80 19.63 -16.79
N LEU A 262 9.66 18.40 -17.29
CA LEU A 262 8.80 18.10 -18.43
C LEU A 262 7.32 18.13 -18.09
N MET A 263 6.96 17.91 -16.82
CA MET A 263 5.55 17.88 -16.40
C MET A 263 4.84 19.20 -16.74
N LYS A 264 3.52 19.17 -16.88
CA LYS A 264 2.74 20.40 -17.03
C LYS A 264 2.88 21.27 -15.78
N GLN A 265 2.81 22.59 -15.99
CA GLN A 265 2.64 23.51 -14.87
C GLN A 265 1.33 23.17 -14.15
N HIS A 266 1.37 23.07 -12.83
CA HIS A 266 0.25 22.69 -11.97
C HIS A 266 -0.22 21.22 -12.15
N ALA A 267 0.65 20.32 -12.63
CA ALA A 267 0.32 18.89 -12.66
C ALA A 267 0.20 18.29 -11.24
N ILE A 268 -0.54 17.20 -11.12
CA ILE A 268 -0.63 16.37 -9.91
C ILE A 268 0.20 15.11 -10.10
N LEU A 269 1.08 14.78 -9.14
CA LEU A 269 1.87 13.55 -9.15
C LEU A 269 1.42 12.59 -8.05
N ILE A 270 1.14 11.35 -8.42
CA ILE A 270 0.68 10.28 -7.52
C ILE A 270 1.70 9.15 -7.52
N ASN A 271 2.09 8.68 -6.33
CA ASN A 271 2.90 7.49 -6.19
C ASN A 271 2.32 6.56 -5.12
N VAL A 272 1.77 5.43 -5.57
CA VAL A 272 1.31 4.32 -4.72
C VAL A 272 2.13 3.05 -4.96
N SER A 273 3.29 3.18 -5.60
CA SER A 273 4.13 2.06 -6.02
C SER A 273 5.31 1.87 -5.08
N ARG A 274 6.41 2.60 -5.31
CA ARG A 274 7.62 2.56 -4.48
C ARG A 274 8.23 3.95 -4.39
N GLY A 275 8.75 4.31 -3.21
CA GLY A 275 9.33 5.62 -2.96
C GLY A 275 10.49 5.97 -3.89
N GLY A 276 11.41 5.02 -4.11
CA GLY A 276 12.59 5.18 -4.98
C GLY A 276 12.31 5.36 -6.48
N LEU A 277 11.04 5.45 -6.91
CA LEU A 277 10.70 5.86 -8.28
C LEU A 277 10.84 7.37 -8.50
N ILE A 278 10.77 8.16 -7.42
CA ILE A 278 10.90 9.62 -7.47
C ILE A 278 12.20 10.01 -6.77
N ASP A 279 13.01 10.85 -7.42
CA ASP A 279 14.10 11.53 -6.73
C ASP A 279 13.51 12.56 -5.75
N THR A 280 13.57 12.23 -4.46
CA THR A 280 13.00 13.06 -3.38
C THR A 280 13.60 14.47 -3.34
N LYS A 281 14.90 14.61 -3.63
CA LYS A 281 15.56 15.92 -3.63
C LYS A 281 15.04 16.76 -4.80
N ALA A 282 14.98 16.17 -5.99
CA ALA A 282 14.45 16.85 -7.16
C ALA A 282 12.97 17.21 -6.99
N LEU A 283 12.18 16.35 -6.35
CA LEU A 283 10.78 16.61 -6.02
C LEU A 283 10.64 17.85 -5.14
N MET A 284 11.42 17.95 -4.06
CA MET A 284 11.43 19.11 -3.18
C MET A 284 11.79 20.41 -3.92
N GLU A 285 12.80 20.36 -4.79
CA GLU A 285 13.17 21.50 -5.64
C GLU A 285 12.02 21.90 -6.59
N SER A 286 11.31 20.92 -7.17
CA SER A 286 10.21 21.17 -8.10
C SER A 286 8.95 21.75 -7.45
N LEU A 287 8.73 21.46 -6.16
CA LEU A 287 7.64 22.01 -5.37
C LEU A 287 7.86 23.49 -4.98
N GLN A 288 9.09 23.99 -5.19
CA GLN A 288 9.55 25.37 -5.02
C GLN A 288 8.86 26.14 -3.88
N LEU A 289 9.38 25.89 -2.67
CA LEU A 289 9.51 26.89 -1.62
C LEU A 289 10.46 27.99 -2.16
N GLY A 290 9.96 28.99 -2.89
CA GLY A 290 10.77 30.15 -3.25
C GLY A 290 11.08 30.99 -2.00
N ASP A 291 12.24 31.67 -1.98
CA ASP A 291 12.65 32.57 -0.88
C ASP A 291 11.72 33.78 -0.68
N ASP A 292 10.81 34.03 -1.64
CA ASP A 292 9.79 35.07 -1.58
C ASP A 292 8.40 34.46 -1.41
N ALA A 293 7.80 34.66 -0.24
CA ALA A 293 6.39 34.34 0.04
C ALA A 293 5.39 35.07 -0.87
N ASN A 294 5.86 36.00 -1.70
CA ASN A 294 5.09 36.78 -2.68
C ASN A 294 5.43 36.44 -4.15
N SER A 295 6.35 35.52 -4.42
CA SER A 295 6.65 35.12 -5.80
C SER A 295 5.53 34.25 -6.35
N SER A 296 4.86 34.75 -7.38
CA SER A 296 3.71 34.13 -8.04
C SER A 296 4.09 33.00 -9.00
N SER A 297 5.39 32.70 -9.16
CA SER A 297 5.86 31.54 -9.92
C SER A 297 5.73 30.30 -9.02
N GLY A 298 4.48 29.87 -8.80
CA GLY A 298 4.16 28.68 -8.02
C GLY A 298 4.93 27.46 -8.52
N GLY A 299 5.32 26.60 -7.59
CA GLY A 299 6.04 25.35 -7.88
C GLY A 299 5.41 24.57 -9.03
N LYS A 300 6.24 23.78 -9.72
CA LYS A 300 5.88 23.06 -10.94
C LYS A 300 4.62 22.21 -10.79
N LEU A 301 4.45 21.60 -9.61
CA LEU A 301 3.36 20.71 -9.27
C LEU A 301 2.30 21.42 -8.44
N ALA A 302 1.03 21.23 -8.78
CA ALA A 302 -0.09 21.70 -7.97
C ALA A 302 -0.23 20.89 -6.68
N ALA A 303 0.03 19.58 -6.76
CA ALA A 303 -0.02 18.68 -5.62
C ALA A 303 0.81 17.41 -5.87
N VAL A 304 1.25 16.79 -4.77
CA VAL A 304 1.90 15.48 -4.77
C VAL A 304 1.22 14.62 -3.73
N ALA A 305 0.83 13.42 -4.09
CA ALA A 305 0.26 12.46 -3.16
C ALA A 305 1.06 11.15 -3.17
N LEU A 306 1.57 10.78 -2.00
CA LEU A 306 2.47 9.65 -1.80
C LEU A 306 1.84 8.67 -0.82
N ASP A 307 1.65 7.42 -1.21
CA ASP A 307 1.46 6.34 -0.24
C ASP A 307 2.79 5.68 0.15
N VAL A 308 3.87 6.02 -0.53
CA VAL A 308 5.20 5.42 -0.37
C VAL A 308 6.31 6.47 -0.36
N TYR A 309 7.43 6.16 0.29
CA TYR A 309 8.58 7.06 0.43
C TYR A 309 9.92 6.29 0.39
N ASP A 310 10.99 6.85 -0.19
CA ASP A 310 12.25 6.12 -0.48
C ASP A 310 12.96 5.60 0.77
N LYS A 311 12.65 6.15 1.95
CA LYS A 311 13.16 5.71 3.27
C LYS A 311 12.06 5.36 4.26
N GLU A 312 10.89 4.97 3.74
CA GLU A 312 9.71 4.68 4.55
C GLU A 312 9.95 3.62 5.62
N GLU A 313 10.90 2.71 5.42
CA GLU A 313 11.23 1.65 6.37
C GLU A 313 11.67 2.13 7.75
N SER A 314 12.24 3.33 7.80
CA SER A 314 12.70 3.94 9.05
C SER A 314 11.62 4.78 9.72
N LEU A 315 10.48 5.00 9.04
CA LEU A 315 9.46 5.98 9.40
C LEU A 315 8.06 5.38 9.58
N PHE A 316 7.59 4.56 8.64
CA PHE A 316 6.22 4.07 8.59
C PHE A 316 6.00 2.90 9.55
N PHE A 317 4.72 2.61 9.83
CA PHE A 317 4.25 1.51 10.69
C PHE A 317 4.67 1.58 12.16
N GLU A 318 5.19 2.72 12.61
CA GLU A 318 5.53 2.99 14.01
C GLU A 318 4.87 4.27 14.49
N ASP A 319 4.45 4.29 15.76
CA ASP A 319 3.89 5.47 16.41
C ASP A 319 4.99 6.26 17.13
N PHE A 320 5.54 7.24 16.44
CA PHE A 320 6.61 8.10 16.96
C PHE A 320 6.13 9.02 18.08
N THR A 321 4.82 9.20 18.28
CA THR A 321 4.30 10.04 19.39
C THR A 321 4.63 9.43 20.76
N ARG A 322 4.83 8.10 20.81
CA ARG A 322 5.18 7.34 22.00
C ARG A 322 6.68 7.39 22.35
N PHE A 323 7.52 7.84 21.40
CA PHE A 323 8.95 7.94 21.62
C PHE A 323 9.33 9.24 22.33
N PRO A 324 10.32 9.21 23.25
CA PRO A 324 10.91 10.41 23.79
C PRO A 324 11.62 11.20 22.68
N ALA A 325 11.81 12.50 22.90
CA ALA A 325 12.28 13.42 21.86
C ALA A 325 13.64 13.03 21.26
N ASN A 326 14.56 12.55 22.09
CA ASN A 326 15.88 12.08 21.66
C ASN A 326 15.81 10.87 20.70
N GLU A 327 14.90 9.92 20.94
CA GLU A 327 14.71 8.76 20.05
C GLU A 327 14.04 9.19 18.73
N ARG A 328 13.08 10.13 18.78
CA ARG A 328 12.51 10.73 17.55
C ARG A 328 13.58 11.42 16.70
N MET A 329 14.54 12.11 17.34
CA MET A 329 15.62 12.80 16.63
C MET A 329 16.57 11.84 15.91
N LYS A 330 16.78 10.62 16.43
CA LYS A 330 17.62 9.60 15.76
C LYS A 330 16.99 9.11 14.44
N LYS A 331 15.66 9.07 14.38
CA LYS A 331 14.88 8.67 13.20
C LYS A 331 14.44 9.86 12.34
N TRP A 332 15.06 11.02 12.53
CA TRP A 332 14.66 12.24 11.87
C TRP A 332 15.06 12.24 10.40
N ASP A 333 14.08 12.38 9.52
CA ASP A 333 14.29 12.61 8.10
C ASP A 333 13.91 14.06 7.75
N ASN A 334 14.92 14.85 7.36
CA ASN A 334 14.75 16.25 6.98
C ASN A 334 13.84 16.41 5.75
N ALA A 335 14.04 15.58 4.72
CA ALA A 335 13.29 15.68 3.48
C ALA A 335 11.82 15.32 3.71
N PHE A 336 11.56 14.23 4.43
CA PHE A 336 10.20 13.84 4.83
C PHE A 336 9.53 14.92 5.68
N THR A 337 10.26 15.55 6.59
CA THR A 337 9.72 16.61 7.45
C THR A 337 9.33 17.85 6.67
N VAL A 338 10.12 18.24 5.67
CA VAL A 338 9.76 19.33 4.76
C VAL A 338 8.57 18.93 3.91
N LEU A 339 8.60 17.77 3.25
CA LEU A 339 7.51 17.32 2.40
C LEU A 339 6.16 17.28 3.15
N LYS A 340 6.12 16.66 4.33
CA LYS A 340 4.86 16.56 5.10
C LYS A 340 4.35 17.90 5.65
N SER A 341 5.18 18.95 5.68
CA SER A 341 4.75 20.28 6.14
C SER A 341 4.13 21.11 5.01
N LEU A 342 4.43 20.79 3.74
CA LEU A 342 3.85 21.46 2.59
C LEU A 342 2.33 21.20 2.48
N PRO A 343 1.50 22.24 2.27
CA PRO A 343 0.05 22.07 2.18
C PRO A 343 -0.38 21.24 0.96
N GLN A 344 0.36 21.34 -0.15
CA GLN A 344 0.08 20.63 -1.39
C GLN A 344 0.59 19.17 -1.44
N VAL A 345 1.24 18.71 -0.36
CA VAL A 345 1.74 17.34 -0.26
C VAL A 345 0.82 16.53 0.66
N LEU A 346 0.38 15.38 0.17
CA LEU A 346 -0.39 14.39 0.90
C LEU A 346 0.47 13.14 1.04
N ILE A 347 0.56 12.60 2.26
CA ILE A 347 1.31 11.38 2.54
C ILE A 347 0.43 10.45 3.35
N THR A 348 0.26 9.22 2.88
CA THR A 348 -0.35 8.12 3.62
C THR A 348 0.72 7.06 3.92
N PRO A 349 0.66 6.36 5.07
CA PRO A 349 1.75 5.51 5.54
C PRO A 349 1.69 4.10 4.93
N HIS A 350 1.74 4.01 3.60
CA HIS A 350 1.72 2.76 2.82
C HIS A 350 0.51 1.89 3.13
N ILE A 351 -0.68 2.47 2.94
CA ILE A 351 -1.97 1.85 3.26
C ILE A 351 -2.83 1.57 2.01
N ALA A 352 -2.30 1.72 0.80
CA ALA A 352 -3.06 1.46 -0.43
C ALA A 352 -3.58 0.01 -0.52
N PHE A 353 -2.93 -0.93 0.16
CA PHE A 353 -3.39 -2.32 0.25
C PHE A 353 -4.43 -2.55 1.36
N LEU A 354 -4.65 -1.60 2.27
CA LEU A 354 -5.27 -1.84 3.58
C LEU A 354 -6.81 -1.77 3.51
N THR A 355 -7.42 -2.70 2.78
CA THR A 355 -8.89 -2.88 2.72
C THR A 355 -9.28 -4.27 3.23
N GLN A 356 -10.55 -4.44 3.60
CA GLN A 356 -11.05 -5.73 4.11
C GLN A 356 -10.89 -6.85 3.07
N GLU A 357 -11.13 -6.55 1.79
CA GLU A 357 -11.00 -7.47 0.67
C GLU A 357 -9.53 -7.89 0.47
N ALA A 358 -8.63 -6.92 0.46
CA ALA A 358 -7.20 -7.18 0.30
C ALA A 358 -6.64 -8.01 1.47
N LEU A 359 -6.98 -7.64 2.71
CA LEU A 359 -6.56 -8.39 3.90
C LEU A 359 -7.17 -9.80 3.94
N GLY A 360 -8.43 -9.95 3.50
CA GLY A 360 -9.06 -11.25 3.30
C GLY A 360 -8.31 -12.12 2.30
N ASN A 361 -8.04 -11.59 1.11
CA ASN A 361 -7.32 -12.31 0.06
C ASN A 361 -5.88 -12.66 0.47
N ILE A 362 -5.20 -11.78 1.22
CA ILE A 362 -3.89 -12.06 1.82
C ILE A 362 -4.00 -13.25 2.78
N ALA A 363 -4.98 -13.25 3.67
CA ALA A 363 -5.19 -14.32 4.63
C ALA A 363 -5.43 -15.67 3.92
N ASP A 364 -6.37 -15.69 2.97
CA ASP A 364 -6.74 -16.89 2.23
C ASP A 364 -5.55 -17.45 1.43
N THR A 365 -4.83 -16.59 0.71
CA THR A 365 -3.64 -17.00 -0.06
C THR A 365 -2.49 -17.47 0.84
N THR A 366 -2.31 -16.84 2.00
CA THR A 366 -1.28 -17.24 2.98
C THR A 366 -1.60 -18.61 3.56
N VAL A 367 -2.86 -18.87 3.91
CA VAL A 367 -3.33 -20.18 4.37
C VAL A 367 -3.10 -21.24 3.29
N GLU A 368 -3.52 -20.97 2.05
CA GLU A 368 -3.34 -21.90 0.93
C GLU A 368 -1.86 -22.20 0.66
N ASN A 369 -1.01 -21.18 0.64
CA ASN A 369 0.43 -21.36 0.48
C ASN A 369 1.02 -22.26 1.58
N LEU A 370 0.68 -22.01 2.84
CA LEU A 370 1.16 -22.81 3.97
C LEU A 370 0.58 -24.24 3.96
N HIS A 371 -0.65 -24.40 3.50
CA HIS A 371 -1.28 -25.70 3.29
C HIS A 371 -0.53 -26.53 2.23
N GLN A 372 -0.22 -25.92 1.08
CA GLN A 372 0.60 -26.55 0.05
C GLN A 372 2.00 -26.91 0.56
N CYS A 373 2.61 -26.05 1.39
CA CYS A 373 3.89 -26.32 2.05
C CYS A 373 3.82 -27.54 2.97
N ALA A 374 2.81 -27.59 3.85
CA ALA A 374 2.64 -28.65 4.83
C ALA A 374 2.39 -30.03 4.18
N LEU A 375 1.68 -30.05 3.05
CA LEU A 375 1.37 -31.28 2.30
C LEU A 375 2.43 -31.66 1.25
N GLY A 376 3.52 -30.88 1.12
CA GLY A 376 4.57 -31.16 0.15
C GLY A 376 4.10 -31.04 -1.31
N MET A 377 3.11 -30.19 -1.57
CA MET A 377 2.55 -29.96 -2.90
C MET A 377 3.45 -29.05 -3.75
N ASN A 378 3.08 -28.91 -5.02
CA ASN A 378 3.67 -27.88 -5.87
C ASN A 378 3.28 -26.50 -5.35
N LEU A 379 4.26 -25.60 -5.21
CA LEU A 379 4.06 -24.26 -4.62
C LEU A 379 3.87 -23.24 -5.74
N ALA A 380 2.61 -22.90 -6.02
CA ALA A 380 2.27 -21.99 -7.12
C ALA A 380 2.90 -20.59 -6.96
N ASN A 381 3.02 -20.14 -5.71
CA ASN A 381 3.53 -18.81 -5.37
C ASN A 381 4.95 -18.83 -4.80
N GLU A 382 5.75 -19.85 -5.14
CA GLU A 382 7.15 -19.94 -4.71
C GLU A 382 8.01 -18.86 -5.39
N VAL A 383 8.81 -18.18 -4.58
CA VAL A 383 9.83 -17.24 -5.04
C VAL A 383 11.11 -18.04 -5.30
N LYS A 384 11.62 -17.94 -6.53
CA LYS A 384 12.90 -18.52 -6.92
C LYS A 384 13.96 -17.42 -6.99
N PRO A 385 15.22 -17.72 -6.65
CA PRO A 385 16.28 -16.74 -6.86
C PRO A 385 16.43 -16.42 -8.35
N PRO A 386 16.95 -15.23 -8.70
CA PRO A 386 17.22 -14.87 -10.08
C PRO A 386 18.07 -15.94 -10.76
N SER A 387 17.69 -16.36 -11.96
CA SER A 387 18.53 -17.21 -12.80
C SER A 387 19.78 -16.43 -13.17
N HIS A 388 20.96 -16.93 -12.81
CA HIS A 388 22.23 -16.37 -13.27
C HIS A 388 22.50 -16.67 -14.73
#